data_AF-A0A5P2WBH7-F1
#
_entry.id   AF-A0A5P2WBH7-F1
#
_cell.length_a   1.000
_cell.length_b   1.000
_cell.length_c   1.000
_cell.angle_alpha   90.00
_cell.angle_beta   90.00
_cell.angle_gamma   90.00
#
_symmetry.space_group_name_H-M   'P 1'
#
loop_
_entity.id
_entity.type
_entity.pdbx_description
1 polymer ?
#
loop_
_entity_poly.entity_id
_entity_poly.type
_entity_poly.pdbx_seq_one_letter_code
_entity_poly.pdbx_strand_id
1 'polypeptide(L)'
;MEGTNVEVSLAKGDAATVLLHVARRFAYEIDMLRPGDVQGHTVQHTVRADFESNYLSGTAIAIRPLFYPLGAQKGTGLSDLERVVIADILADCQDVVGWGGHEKQVKESHFQIDVRPGDPGLARLARRLRGEGAAPGSGAGSIDPFLPDRRRKAAAYI
;
A
#
# COMPACT_ATOMS: atom_id res chain seq x y z
N MET A 1 -13.42 1.41 4.46
CA MET A 1 -12.88 1.00 3.15
C MET A 1 -13.96 0.14 2.52
N GLU A 2 -14.44 0.43 1.30
CA GLU A 2 -15.52 -0.42 0.73
C GLU A 2 -15.09 -1.89 0.69
N GLY A 3 -16.02 -2.78 1.00
CA GLY A 3 -15.78 -4.23 1.09
C GLY A 3 -15.22 -4.72 2.43
N THR A 4 -14.92 -3.83 3.38
CA THR A 4 -14.49 -4.16 4.75
C THR A 4 -15.08 -3.21 5.80
N ASN A 5 -15.05 -3.60 7.08
CA ASN A 5 -15.40 -2.70 8.20
C ASN A 5 -14.19 -1.89 8.72
N VAL A 6 -13.17 -1.70 7.89
CA VAL A 6 -11.93 -0.99 8.28
C VAL A 6 -12.06 0.50 7.99
N GLU A 7 -11.82 1.32 9.01
CA GLU A 7 -11.73 2.78 8.89
C GLU A 7 -10.27 3.22 9.02
N VAL A 8 -9.87 4.18 8.17
CA VAL A 8 -8.53 4.77 8.19
C VAL A 8 -8.61 6.26 7.85
N SER A 9 -7.94 7.08 8.64
CA SER A 9 -7.83 8.53 8.39
C SER A 9 -6.70 8.79 7.40
N LEU A 10 -6.97 9.55 6.33
CA LEU A 10 -6.01 9.86 5.26
C LEU A 10 -6.17 11.30 4.76
N ALA A 11 -5.16 11.80 4.06
CA ALA A 11 -5.29 13.02 3.28
C ALA A 11 -6.41 12.85 2.23
N LYS A 12 -7.28 13.85 2.11
CA LYS A 12 -8.37 13.81 1.11
C LYS A 12 -7.80 13.76 -0.31
N GLY A 13 -8.55 13.15 -1.24
CA GLY A 13 -8.28 13.18 -2.67
C GLY A 13 -7.50 11.98 -3.20
N ASP A 14 -6.56 12.25 -4.11
CA ASP A 14 -5.88 11.20 -4.90
C ASP A 14 -4.99 10.30 -4.04
N ALA A 15 -4.32 10.85 -3.01
CA ALA A 15 -3.54 10.06 -2.06
C ALA A 15 -4.40 9.01 -1.35
N ALA A 16 -5.55 9.41 -0.80
CA ALA A 16 -6.49 8.45 -0.19
C ALA A 16 -6.97 7.39 -1.19
N THR A 17 -7.25 7.78 -2.44
CA THR A 17 -7.69 6.84 -3.48
C THR A 17 -6.65 5.74 -3.70
N VAL A 18 -5.38 6.11 -3.84
CA VAL A 18 -4.29 5.16 -4.09
C VAL A 18 -3.98 4.30 -2.86
N LEU A 19 -3.90 4.89 -1.66
CA LEU A 19 -3.60 4.12 -0.44
C LEU A 19 -4.73 3.15 -0.08
N LEU A 20 -6.00 3.52 -0.31
CA LEU A 20 -7.12 2.60 -0.14
C LEU A 20 -7.09 1.46 -1.15
N HIS A 21 -6.63 1.69 -2.38
CA HIS A 21 -6.41 0.61 -3.36
C HIS A 21 -5.34 -0.38 -2.88
N VAL A 22 -4.19 0.10 -2.41
CA VAL A 22 -3.14 -0.74 -1.83
C VAL A 22 -3.69 -1.61 -0.71
N ALA A 23 -4.44 -1.02 0.22
CA ALA A 23 -4.99 -1.75 1.35
C ALA A 23 -6.09 -2.76 0.95
N ARG A 24 -6.87 -2.49 -0.10
CA ARG A 24 -7.81 -3.47 -0.67
C ARG A 24 -7.11 -4.63 -1.35
N ARG A 25 -6.08 -4.36 -2.15
CA ARG A 25 -5.27 -5.41 -2.79
C ARG A 25 -4.65 -6.32 -1.74
N PHE A 26 -4.09 -5.74 -0.68
CA PHE A 26 -3.61 -6.51 0.46
C PHE A 26 -4.72 -7.38 1.07
N ALA A 27 -5.88 -6.80 1.34
CA ALA A 27 -7.00 -7.52 1.97
C ALA A 27 -7.46 -8.73 1.15
N TYR A 28 -7.56 -8.59 -0.16
CA TYR A 28 -8.11 -9.64 -1.03
C TYR A 28 -7.09 -10.67 -1.50
N GLU A 29 -5.81 -10.32 -1.54
CA GLU A 29 -4.79 -11.18 -2.15
C GLU A 29 -3.77 -11.73 -1.14
N ILE A 30 -3.74 -11.20 0.08
CA ILE A 30 -2.90 -11.69 1.17
C ILE A 30 -3.76 -12.18 2.33
N ASP A 31 -4.41 -11.27 3.05
CA ASP A 31 -5.24 -11.63 4.21
C ASP A 31 -6.25 -10.52 4.52
N MET A 32 -7.49 -10.92 4.78
CA MET A 32 -8.62 -10.01 4.97
C MET A 32 -8.42 -9.14 6.22
N LEU A 33 -8.49 -7.82 6.01
CA LEU A 33 -8.25 -6.83 7.06
C LEU A 33 -9.46 -6.66 7.98
N ARG A 34 -9.16 -6.52 9.28
CA ARG A 34 -10.11 -6.34 10.37
C ARG A 34 -10.01 -4.92 10.94
N PRO A 35 -11.01 -4.45 11.70
CA PRO A 35 -10.91 -3.18 12.41
C PRO A 35 -9.63 -3.11 13.25
N GLY A 36 -8.85 -2.03 13.08
CA GLY A 36 -7.56 -1.85 13.75
C GLY A 36 -6.34 -2.38 12.99
N ASP A 37 -6.53 -3.16 11.92
CA ASP A 37 -5.40 -3.65 11.11
C ASP A 37 -4.78 -2.57 10.22
N VAL A 38 -5.45 -1.45 9.98
CA VAL A 38 -4.88 -0.35 9.18
C VAL A 38 -4.77 0.90 10.03
N GLN A 39 -3.56 1.45 10.07
CA GLN A 39 -3.27 2.76 10.65
C GLN A 39 -2.95 3.74 9.53
N GLY A 40 -3.34 5.00 9.69
CA GLY A 40 -3.11 6.07 8.72
C GLY A 40 -2.62 7.33 9.41
N HIS A 41 -3.29 8.45 9.14
CA HIS A 41 -2.94 9.74 9.71
C HIS A 41 -2.85 9.72 11.24
N THR A 42 -1.78 10.32 11.78
CA THR A 42 -1.55 10.49 13.22
C THR A 42 -1.12 11.92 13.53
N VAL A 43 -1.37 12.35 14.76
CA VAL A 43 -0.86 13.62 15.32
C VAL A 43 0.38 13.42 16.20
N GLN A 44 0.88 12.19 16.30
CA GLN A 44 2.07 11.87 17.08
C GLN A 44 3.33 12.25 16.29
N HIS A 45 3.99 13.32 16.73
CA HIS A 45 5.19 13.86 16.07
C HIS A 45 6.47 13.05 16.31
N THR A 46 6.46 12.14 17.28
CA THR A 46 7.61 11.27 17.54
C THR A 46 7.69 10.18 16.46
N VAL A 47 8.56 10.40 15.49
CA VAL A 47 8.89 9.41 14.44
C VAL A 47 10.14 8.63 14.82
N ARG A 48 10.16 7.33 14.53
CA ARG A 48 11.32 6.45 14.76
C ARG A 48 12.13 6.20 13.49
N ALA A 49 11.53 6.46 12.33
CA ALA A 49 12.17 6.50 11.01
C ALA A 49 11.62 7.69 10.20
N ASP A 50 12.43 8.25 9.30
CA ASP A 50 12.08 9.46 8.54
C ASP A 50 10.77 9.31 7.74
N PHE A 51 10.55 8.14 7.13
CA PHE A 51 9.33 7.85 6.37
C PHE A 51 8.05 7.83 7.22
N GLU A 52 8.16 7.65 8.55
CA GLU A 52 6.98 7.71 9.43
C GLU A 52 6.40 9.14 9.53
N SER A 53 7.17 10.17 9.12
CA SER A 53 6.62 11.52 9.02
C SER A 53 5.47 11.64 8.02
N ASN A 54 5.37 10.73 7.03
CA ASN A 54 4.27 10.71 6.07
C ASN A 54 2.90 10.38 6.71
N TYR A 55 2.88 9.75 7.90
CA TYR A 55 1.65 9.61 8.67
C TYR A 55 1.12 10.96 9.18
N LEU A 56 1.97 11.96 9.42
CA LEU A 56 1.54 13.29 9.87
C LEU A 56 0.78 14.07 8.78
N SER A 57 1.06 13.78 7.51
CA SER A 57 0.37 14.41 6.38
C SER A 57 -0.80 13.57 5.85
N GLY A 58 -0.98 12.35 6.37
CA GLY A 58 -2.00 11.41 5.91
C GLY A 58 -1.70 10.79 4.53
N THR A 59 -0.43 10.78 4.10
CA THR A 59 0.04 10.19 2.84
C THR A 59 0.72 8.83 3.02
N ALA A 60 0.55 8.19 4.17
CA ALA A 60 1.01 6.85 4.44
C ALA A 60 -0.03 6.02 5.22
N ILE A 61 0.06 4.70 5.05
CA ILE A 61 -0.66 3.69 5.83
C ILE A 61 0.30 2.64 6.38
N ALA A 62 -0.08 2.05 7.51
CA ALA A 62 0.53 0.85 8.06
C ALA A 62 -0.52 -0.26 8.08
N ILE A 63 -0.26 -1.37 7.39
CA ILE A 63 -1.13 -2.55 7.37
C ILE A 63 -0.54 -3.59 8.33
N ARG A 64 -1.33 -4.02 9.32
CA ARG A 64 -0.99 -4.96 10.39
C ARG A 64 0.36 -4.62 11.08
N PRO A 65 0.54 -3.37 11.58
CA PRO A 65 1.83 -2.91 12.09
C PRO A 65 2.36 -3.69 13.30
N LEU A 66 1.51 -4.43 14.01
CA LEU A 66 1.94 -5.34 15.09
C LEU A 66 2.58 -6.62 14.56
N PHE A 67 2.18 -7.09 13.38
CA PHE A 67 2.75 -8.26 12.71
C PHE A 67 4.03 -7.90 11.94
N TYR A 68 4.10 -6.67 11.43
CA TYR A 68 5.24 -6.19 10.64
C TYR A 68 5.82 -4.90 11.25
N PRO A 69 6.47 -4.98 12.42
CA PRO A 69 6.94 -3.82 13.16
C PRO A 69 8.15 -3.16 12.50
N LEU A 70 8.41 -1.91 12.88
CA LEU A 70 9.61 -1.17 12.48
C LEU A 70 10.88 -1.84 13.00
N GLY A 71 11.87 -2.00 12.13
CA GLY A 71 13.15 -2.63 12.44
C GLY A 71 13.07 -4.16 12.49
N ALA A 72 12.02 -4.77 11.95
CA ALA A 72 11.95 -6.21 11.79
C ALA A 72 13.15 -6.72 10.98
N GLN A 73 13.61 -7.93 11.30
CA GLN A 73 14.68 -8.56 10.52
C GLN A 73 14.16 -8.88 9.12
N LYS A 74 15.00 -8.68 8.10
CA LYS A 74 14.63 -9.04 6.72
C LYS A 74 14.28 -10.53 6.66
N GLY A 75 13.14 -10.85 6.06
CA GLY A 75 12.67 -12.23 5.91
C GLY A 75 11.84 -12.78 7.07
N THR A 76 11.59 -12.02 8.15
CA THR A 76 10.77 -12.50 9.29
C THR A 76 9.32 -12.01 9.27
N GLY A 77 8.93 -11.21 8.27
CA GLY A 77 7.58 -10.68 8.11
C GLY A 77 6.81 -11.43 7.03
N LEU A 78 6.50 -10.75 5.93
CA LEU A 78 5.84 -11.34 4.77
C LEU A 78 6.68 -12.48 4.18
N SER A 79 6.00 -13.57 3.84
CA SER A 79 6.55 -14.68 3.06
C SER A 79 6.94 -14.25 1.65
N ASP A 80 7.75 -15.05 0.97
CA ASP A 80 8.18 -14.77 -0.41
C ASP A 80 6.99 -14.67 -1.38
N LEU A 81 5.94 -15.47 -1.17
CA LEU A 81 4.72 -15.40 -1.98
C LEU A 81 3.97 -14.08 -1.74
N GLU A 82 3.83 -13.65 -0.49
CA GLU A 82 3.19 -12.38 -0.17
C GLU A 82 4.01 -11.19 -0.69
N ARG A 83 5.34 -11.26 -0.67
CA ARG A 83 6.22 -10.24 -1.29
C ARG A 83 6.01 -10.15 -2.80
N VAL A 84 5.74 -11.25 -3.50
CA VAL A 84 5.35 -11.20 -4.93
C VAL A 84 4.06 -10.43 -5.12
N VAL A 85 3.07 -10.63 -4.24
CA VAL A 85 1.82 -9.84 -4.27
C VAL A 85 2.10 -8.36 -4.01
N ILE A 86 2.94 -8.03 -3.02
CA ILE A 86 3.34 -6.63 -2.76
C ILE A 86 4.03 -6.02 -3.97
N ALA A 87 5.01 -6.71 -4.57
CA ALA A 87 5.72 -6.24 -5.76
C ALA A 87 4.76 -5.99 -6.93
N ASP A 88 3.73 -6.84 -7.09
CA ASP A 88 2.68 -6.65 -8.08
C ASP A 88 1.78 -5.44 -7.79
N ILE A 89 1.46 -5.17 -6.52
CA ILE A 89 0.74 -3.96 -6.10
C ILE A 89 1.56 -2.71 -6.41
N LEU A 90 2.86 -2.71 -6.12
CA LEU A 90 3.76 -1.59 -6.40
C LEU A 90 3.89 -1.32 -7.90
N ALA A 91 4.03 -2.38 -8.70
CA ALA A 91 4.04 -2.28 -10.15
C ALA A 91 2.71 -1.73 -10.71
N ASP A 92 1.57 -2.12 -10.13
CA ASP A 92 0.26 -1.57 -10.49
C ASP A 92 0.17 -0.06 -10.17
N CYS A 93 0.85 0.36 -9.11
CA CYS A 93 0.93 1.76 -8.68
C CYS A 93 1.97 2.59 -9.45
N GLN A 94 2.72 2.03 -10.40
CA GLN A 94 3.60 2.78 -11.32
C GLN A 94 4.54 3.77 -10.59
N ASP A 95 5.26 3.30 -9.57
CA ASP A 95 6.20 4.10 -8.75
C ASP A 95 5.57 5.25 -7.93
N VAL A 96 4.23 5.39 -7.92
CA VAL A 96 3.55 6.37 -7.07
C VAL A 96 3.58 5.96 -5.59
N VAL A 97 3.76 4.67 -5.31
CA VAL A 97 3.74 4.10 -3.96
C VAL A 97 5.10 3.51 -3.61
N GLY A 98 5.62 3.89 -2.45
CA GLY A 98 6.78 3.29 -1.81
C GLY A 98 6.37 2.27 -0.76
N TRP A 99 7.27 1.32 -0.45
CA TRP A 99 7.05 0.27 0.54
C TRP A 99 8.18 0.18 1.55
N GLY A 100 7.82 0.11 2.84
CA GLY A 100 8.77 0.07 3.95
C GLY A 100 9.63 -1.21 4.01
N GLY A 101 9.35 -2.23 3.20
CA GLY A 101 10.25 -3.38 3.04
C GLY A 101 11.53 -3.06 2.25
N HIS A 102 11.51 -2.01 1.43
CA HIS A 102 12.69 -1.52 0.69
C HIS A 102 13.54 -0.53 1.51
N GLU A 103 13.04 -0.09 2.66
CA GLU A 103 13.71 0.89 3.50
C GLU A 103 14.90 0.29 4.27
N LYS A 104 15.86 1.16 4.65
CA LYS A 104 17.00 0.76 5.48
C LYS A 104 16.55 0.18 6.81
N GLN A 105 15.58 0.85 7.45
CA GLN A 105 14.89 0.33 8.62
C GLN A 105 13.57 -0.30 8.17
N VAL A 106 13.60 -1.62 8.00
CA VAL A 106 12.50 -2.38 7.43
C VAL A 106 11.22 -2.20 8.26
N LYS A 107 10.12 -1.89 7.58
CA LYS A 107 8.76 -1.89 8.14
C LYS A 107 7.79 -2.34 7.06
N GLU A 108 7.62 -3.64 6.91
CA GLU A 108 6.83 -4.23 5.81
C GLU A 108 5.33 -3.89 5.87
N SER A 109 4.85 -3.38 7.02
CA SER A 109 3.51 -2.80 7.15
C SER A 109 3.35 -1.47 6.41
N HIS A 110 4.43 -0.73 6.15
CA HIS A 110 4.36 0.65 5.71
C HIS A 110 4.23 0.81 4.19
N PHE A 111 3.29 1.63 3.76
CA PHE A 111 3.14 2.12 2.40
C PHE A 111 2.96 3.63 2.41
N GLN A 112 3.56 4.33 1.45
CA GLN A 112 3.45 5.79 1.33
C GLN A 112 3.27 6.22 -0.12
N ILE A 113 2.73 7.42 -0.32
CA ILE A 113 2.88 8.12 -1.59
C ILE A 113 4.34 8.58 -1.72
N ASP A 114 5.02 8.16 -2.78
CA ASP A 114 6.46 8.36 -2.97
C ASP A 114 6.80 9.37 -4.08
N VAL A 115 5.80 10.15 -4.49
CA VAL A 115 5.94 11.25 -5.44
C VAL A 115 5.65 12.58 -4.77
N ARG A 116 6.20 13.66 -5.34
CA ARG A 116 6.04 15.02 -4.80
C ARG A 116 4.57 15.48 -4.88
N PRO A 117 4.14 16.38 -3.99
CA PRO A 117 2.84 17.03 -4.12
C PRO A 117 2.63 17.65 -5.51
N GLY A 118 1.48 17.39 -6.13
CA GLY A 118 1.15 17.87 -7.47
C GLY A 118 1.69 17.02 -8.63
N ASP A 119 2.34 15.89 -8.34
CA ASP A 119 2.82 14.99 -9.39
C ASP A 119 1.65 14.47 -10.27
N PRO A 120 1.74 14.59 -11.60
CA PRO A 120 0.65 14.20 -12.49
C PRO A 120 0.46 12.68 -12.57
N GLY A 121 1.45 11.88 -12.19
CA GLY A 121 1.38 10.43 -12.05
C GLY A 121 0.37 10.00 -10.98
N LEU A 122 0.38 10.65 -9.82
CA LEU A 122 -0.60 10.40 -8.77
C LEU A 122 -2.04 10.66 -9.26
N ALA A 123 -2.27 11.79 -9.92
CA ALA A 123 -3.59 12.14 -10.45
C ALA A 123 -4.04 11.17 -11.57
N ARG A 124 -3.12 10.76 -12.45
CA ARG A 124 -3.41 9.74 -13.49
C ARG A 124 -3.79 8.40 -12.87
N LEU A 125 -3.01 7.92 -11.90
CA LEU A 125 -3.26 6.66 -11.21
C LEU A 125 -4.62 6.71 -10.49
N ALA A 126 -4.88 7.75 -9.71
CA ALA A 126 -6.13 7.88 -8.98
C ALA A 126 -7.35 7.93 -9.91
N ARG A 127 -7.26 8.60 -11.07
CA ARG A 127 -8.32 8.56 -12.10
C ARG A 127 -8.53 7.16 -12.67
N ARG A 128 -7.45 6.42 -12.97
CA ARG A 128 -7.53 5.02 -13.44
C ARG A 128 -8.27 4.16 -12.42
N LEU A 129 -7.87 4.21 -11.15
CA LEU A 129 -8.45 3.40 -10.08
C LEU A 129 -9.93 3.73 -9.82
N ARG A 130 -10.32 5.01 -9.91
CA ARG A 130 -11.74 5.41 -9.85
C ARG A 130 -12.56 4.85 -11.01
N GLY A 131 -11.97 4.78 -12.21
CA GLY A 131 -12.62 4.20 -13.38
C GLY A 131 -12.77 2.68 -13.28
N GLU A 132 -11.76 1.98 -12.74
CA GLU A 132 -11.79 0.54 -12.51
C GLU A 132 -12.85 0.15 -11.47
N GLY A 133 -12.93 0.88 -10.35
CA GLY A 133 -13.96 0.63 -9.33
C GLY A 133 -15.41 0.78 -9.82
N ALA A 134 -15.62 1.45 -10.97
CA ALA A 134 -16.93 1.56 -11.60
C ALA A 134 -17.27 0.37 -12.52
N ALA A 135 -16.29 -0.45 -12.91
CA ALA A 135 -16.45 -1.58 -13.82
C ALA A 135 -16.54 -2.92 -13.04
N PRO A 136 -17.63 -3.69 -13.17
CA PRO A 136 -17.76 -4.99 -12.50
C PRO A 136 -16.62 -5.94 -12.89
N GLY A 137 -15.96 -6.54 -11.89
CA GLY A 137 -14.87 -7.50 -12.11
C GLY A 137 -13.51 -6.90 -12.47
N SER A 138 -13.36 -5.58 -12.41
CA SER A 138 -12.09 -4.88 -12.60
C SER A 138 -11.66 -4.23 -11.28
N GLY A 139 -10.69 -4.79 -10.58
CA GLY A 139 -10.16 -4.16 -9.37
C GLY A 139 -9.45 -5.11 -8.42
N ALA A 140 -9.32 -4.68 -7.17
CA ALA A 140 -8.69 -5.50 -6.15
C ALA A 140 -9.45 -6.83 -5.95
N GLY A 141 -8.71 -7.94 -5.86
CA GLY A 141 -9.28 -9.29 -5.71
C GLY A 141 -9.71 -9.97 -7.01
N SER A 142 -9.69 -9.28 -8.16
CA SER A 142 -9.88 -9.91 -9.48
C SER A 142 -8.56 -10.11 -10.25
N ILE A 143 -7.44 -9.77 -9.62
CA ILE A 143 -6.11 -9.76 -10.23
C ILE A 143 -5.31 -10.95 -9.68
N ASP A 144 -4.79 -11.78 -10.58
CA ASP A 144 -3.85 -12.85 -10.24
C ASP A 144 -2.41 -12.33 -10.39
N PRO A 145 -1.68 -12.09 -9.27
CA PRO A 145 -0.32 -11.56 -9.30
C PRO A 145 0.70 -12.58 -9.83
N PHE A 146 0.33 -13.87 -9.96
CA PHE A 146 1.23 -14.93 -10.40
C PHE A 146 1.22 -15.16 -11.92
N LEU A 147 0.36 -14.47 -12.66
CA LEU A 147 0.37 -14.49 -14.13
C LEU A 147 1.75 -14.08 -14.68
N PRO A 148 2.27 -14.73 -15.75
CA PRO A 148 3.62 -14.48 -16.24
C PRO A 148 3.95 -13.00 -16.54
N ASP A 149 3.00 -12.28 -17.14
CA ASP A 149 3.17 -10.87 -17.48
C ASP A 149 3.16 -9.97 -16.24
N ARG A 150 2.40 -10.33 -15.19
CA ARG A 150 2.38 -9.61 -13.91
C ARG A 150 3.69 -9.82 -13.17
N ARG A 151 4.16 -11.06 -13.05
CA ARG A 151 5.48 -11.40 -12.46
C ARG A 151 6.63 -10.67 -13.15
N ARG A 152 6.59 -10.55 -14.49
CA ARG A 152 7.61 -9.81 -15.25
C ARG A 152 7.64 -8.32 -14.88
N LYS A 153 6.48 -7.70 -14.66
CA LYS A 153 6.40 -6.29 -14.22
C LYS A 153 6.83 -6.14 -12.75
N ALA A 154 6.38 -7.05 -11.89
CA ALA A 154 6.68 -7.06 -10.46
C ALA A 154 8.16 -7.32 -10.16
N ALA A 155 8.91 -7.99 -11.05
CA ALA A 155 10.32 -8.32 -10.85
C ALA A 155 11.23 -7.11 -10.56
N ALA A 156 10.84 -5.89 -10.94
CA ALA A 156 11.57 -4.66 -10.61
C ALA A 156 11.38 -4.20 -9.14
N TYR A 157 10.49 -4.85 -8.39
CA TYR A 157 10.04 -4.45 -7.05
C TYR A 157 10.22 -5.57 -5.99
N ILE A 158 11.05 -6.57 -6.29
CA ILE A 158 11.41 -7.67 -5.36
C ILE A 158 12.75 -7.38 -4.70
#